data_AF-A0A9N9HEI8-F1
#
_entry.id   AF-A0A9N9HEI8-F1
#
_cell.length_a   1.000
_cell.length_b   1.000
_cell.length_c   1.000
_cell.angle_alpha   90.00
_cell.angle_beta   90.00
_cell.angle_gamma   90.00
#
_symmetry.space_group_name_H-M   'P 1'
#
loop_
_entity.id
_entity.type
_entity.pdbx_description
1 polymer ?
#
loop_
_entity_poly.entity_id
_entity_poly.type
_entity_poly.pdbx_seq_one_letter_code
_entity_poly.pdbx_strand_id
1 'polypeptide(L)'
;ITNVISLAIFAGYTIVIRQRQIVLEKKNGKEQKQIDELKKEELQEKVKPGVKPSHLKRSKSLNDLPSQESEEIFVDAPEENAEELKQKITQLEDQILQLRISKLKDFGDYWEKNKELKKDLESNIDYGVKEIERLETKLRTVNKKKFELQEQLGQSQSEKARLEIKLINAENKEAKPIATRTEQMENQVSQKLNEYGGKAREQINKPFDYYRKQESFYRVAKWATEVGIDVNQKWNLRDLKGDNNLPQLKEELFSQGQKTFNQLKEQLNKSTMA
;
A
#
# COMPACT_ATOMS: atom_id res chain seq x y z
N ILE A 1 14.18 -14.93 32.58
CA ILE A 1 13.23 -14.65 31.46
C ILE A 1 13.55 -15.53 30.24
N THR A 2 14.81 -15.63 29.80
CA THR A 2 15.27 -16.43 28.65
C THR A 2 14.84 -17.92 28.70
N ASN A 3 14.83 -18.52 29.89
CA ASN A 3 14.46 -19.92 30.07
C ASN A 3 12.96 -20.18 29.86
N VAL A 4 12.11 -19.23 30.27
CA VAL A 4 10.65 -19.33 30.14
C VAL A 4 10.21 -19.13 28.68
N ILE A 5 10.89 -18.22 27.97
CA ILE A 5 10.70 -17.98 26.53
C ILE A 5 11.04 -19.24 25.73
N SER A 6 12.17 -19.87 26.04
CA SER A 6 12.62 -21.09 25.36
C SER A 6 11.66 -22.26 25.59
N LEU A 7 11.18 -22.44 26.83
CA LEU A 7 10.20 -23.47 27.18
C LEU A 7 8.84 -23.24 26.48
N ALA A 8 8.40 -22.00 26.37
CA ALA A 8 7.14 -21.65 25.71
C ALA A 8 7.19 -21.94 24.20
N ILE A 9 8.31 -21.63 23.54
CA ILE A 9 8.52 -21.96 22.12
C ILE A 9 8.54 -23.48 21.91
N PHE A 10 9.23 -24.22 22.79
CA PHE A 10 9.27 -25.68 22.74
C PHE A 10 7.90 -26.32 22.96
N ALA A 11 7.07 -25.69 23.81
CA ALA A 11 5.69 -26.11 24.04
C ALA A 11 4.71 -25.69 22.92
N GLY A 12 5.19 -25.06 21.84
CA GLY A 12 4.38 -24.68 20.68
C GLY A 12 3.62 -23.35 20.83
N TYR A 13 4.03 -22.48 21.75
CA TYR A 13 3.44 -21.15 21.91
C TYR A 13 4.22 -20.11 21.11
N THR A 14 3.49 -19.15 20.55
CA THR A 14 4.08 -17.96 19.92
C THR A 14 4.07 -16.82 20.93
N ILE A 15 5.18 -16.10 21.01
CA ILE A 15 5.35 -15.01 21.96
C ILE A 15 5.00 -13.71 21.25
N VAL A 16 3.94 -13.03 21.71
CA VAL A 16 3.49 -11.75 21.17
C VAL A 16 3.60 -10.70 22.27
N ILE A 17 4.28 -9.59 21.99
CA ILE A 17 4.37 -8.46 22.91
C ILE A 17 3.27 -7.46 22.53
N ARG A 18 2.25 -7.31 23.38
CA ARG A 18 1.20 -6.29 23.23
C ARG A 18 1.22 -5.36 24.43
N GLN A 19 1.29 -4.05 24.20
CA GLN A 19 1.17 -3.03 25.25
C GLN A 19 2.06 -3.30 26.49
N ARG A 20 3.33 -3.68 26.26
CA ARG A 20 4.33 -4.03 27.30
C ARG A 20 4.03 -5.31 28.12
N GLN A 21 3.05 -6.11 27.72
CA GLN A 21 2.79 -7.44 28.28
C GLN A 21 3.22 -8.54 27.30
N ILE A 22 3.78 -9.61 27.83
CA ILE A 22 4.12 -10.82 27.08
C ILE A 22 2.88 -11.73 27.10
N VAL A 23 2.27 -11.92 25.93
CA VAL A 23 1.12 -12.82 25.76
C VAL A 23 1.58 -14.07 25.01
N LEU A 24 1.27 -15.23 25.57
CA LEU A 24 1.52 -16.53 24.93
C LEU A 24 0.27 -16.93 24.14
N GLU A 25 0.37 -16.89 22.82
CA GLU A 25 -0.70 -17.34 21.94
C GLU A 25 -0.40 -18.77 21.49
N LYS A 26 -1.38 -19.68 21.68
CA LYS A 26 -1.25 -21.07 21.20
C LYS A 26 -1.24 -21.05 19.68
N LYS A 27 -0.27 -21.72 19.05
CA LYS A 27 -0.24 -21.84 17.58
C LYS A 27 -1.50 -22.55 17.11
N ASN A 28 -2.37 -21.85 16.39
CA ASN A 28 -3.56 -22.43 15.77
C ASN A 28 -3.29 -22.55 14.27
N GLY A 29 -3.02 -23.77 13.78
CA GLY A 29 -2.76 -24.01 12.36
C GLY A 29 -2.09 -25.35 12.06
N LYS A 30 -1.62 -25.51 10.81
CA LYS A 30 -0.95 -26.71 10.29
C LYS A 30 0.30 -27.10 11.12
N GLU A 31 0.98 -26.13 11.71
CA GLU A 31 2.16 -26.36 12.56
C GLU A 31 1.81 -27.09 13.88
N GLN A 32 0.64 -26.82 14.47
CA GLN A 32 0.20 -27.52 15.68
C GLN A 32 -0.11 -28.99 15.39
N LYS A 33 -0.64 -29.28 14.20
CA LYS A 33 -0.88 -30.66 13.76
C LYS A 33 0.44 -31.45 13.62
N GLN A 34 1.49 -30.82 13.08
CA GLN A 34 2.81 -31.44 13.00
C GLN A 34 3.43 -31.69 14.38
N ILE A 35 3.26 -30.77 15.33
CA ILE A 35 3.74 -30.95 16.72
C ILE A 35 2.96 -32.07 17.43
N ASP A 36 1.65 -32.16 17.22
CA ASP A 36 0.82 -33.21 17.80
C ASP A 36 1.10 -34.58 17.14
N GLU A 37 1.41 -34.63 15.84
CA GLU A 37 1.90 -35.84 15.14
C GLU A 37 3.26 -36.29 15.66
N LEU A 38 4.22 -35.38 15.81
CA LEU A 38 5.55 -35.69 16.37
C LEU A 38 5.47 -36.22 17.81
N LYS A 39 4.60 -35.65 18.64
CA LYS A 39 4.35 -36.18 20.01
C LYS A 39 3.70 -37.56 19.99
N LYS A 40 2.86 -37.85 19.00
CA LYS A 40 2.21 -39.15 18.84
C LYS A 40 3.20 -40.20 18.34
N GLU A 41 4.12 -39.86 17.45
CA GLU A 41 5.23 -40.72 17.03
C GLU A 41 6.20 -41.00 18.19
N GLU A 42 6.58 -39.99 18.98
CA GLU A 42 7.48 -40.18 20.13
C GLU A 42 6.85 -41.08 21.22
N LEU A 43 5.53 -41.01 21.41
CA LEU A 43 4.79 -41.90 22.31
C LEU A 43 4.66 -43.33 21.76
N GLN A 44 4.65 -43.51 20.44
CA GLN A 44 4.65 -44.84 19.82
C GLN A 44 6.04 -45.49 19.83
N GLU A 45 7.11 -44.70 19.67
CA GLU A 45 8.49 -45.20 19.69
C GLU A 45 8.93 -45.67 21.10
N LYS A 46 8.37 -45.08 22.16
CA LYS A 46 8.59 -45.53 23.56
C LYS A 46 7.75 -46.75 23.98
N VAL A 47 6.85 -47.23 23.12
CA VAL A 47 6.09 -48.47 23.37
C VAL A 47 6.70 -49.60 22.57
N LYS A 48 7.72 -50.24 23.14
CA LYS A 48 8.09 -51.61 22.72
C LYS A 48 6.84 -52.50 22.85
N PRO A 49 6.44 -53.26 21.82
CA PRO A 49 5.33 -54.18 21.91
C PRO A 49 5.74 -55.35 22.79
N GLY A 50 5.30 -55.38 24.05
CA GLY A 50 5.53 -56.56 24.90
C GLY A 50 5.39 -56.44 26.41
N VAL A 51 5.25 -55.25 27.01
CA VAL A 51 5.14 -55.15 28.48
C VAL A 51 3.76 -54.64 28.90
N LYS A 52 2.92 -55.56 29.36
CA LYS A 52 1.60 -55.26 29.95
C LYS A 52 1.78 -54.43 31.23
N PRO A 53 0.98 -53.38 31.47
CA PRO A 53 0.98 -52.64 32.73
C PRO A 53 0.14 -53.41 33.77
N SER A 54 0.64 -54.57 34.20
CA SER A 54 0.06 -55.32 35.30
C SER A 54 1.20 -56.04 35.99
N HIS A 55 1.68 -55.48 37.11
CA HIS A 55 2.44 -56.10 38.22
C HIS A 55 3.39 -55.10 38.90
N LEU A 56 2.94 -53.87 39.17
CA LEU A 56 3.41 -53.15 40.36
C LEU A 56 2.61 -53.68 41.56
N LYS A 57 2.96 -54.90 41.99
CA LYS A 57 2.54 -55.39 43.30
C LYS A 57 3.24 -54.50 44.33
N ARG A 58 2.45 -53.76 45.10
CA ARG A 58 2.85 -53.16 46.38
C ARG A 58 3.75 -54.17 47.12
N SER A 59 4.96 -53.74 47.44
CA SER A 59 5.83 -54.43 48.39
C SER A 59 5.03 -54.70 49.67
N LYS A 60 4.83 -55.97 49.99
CA LYS A 60 4.36 -56.39 51.31
C LYS A 60 5.39 -55.94 52.34
N SER A 61 4.87 -55.36 53.42
CA SER A 61 5.60 -54.93 54.60
C SER A 61 6.45 -56.06 55.17
N LEU A 62 7.64 -55.67 55.62
CA LEU A 62 8.72 -56.46 56.20
C LEU A 62 8.40 -57.00 57.61
N ASN A 63 7.21 -57.53 57.87
CA ASN A 63 6.78 -57.93 59.22
C ASN A 63 6.25 -59.37 59.38
N ASP A 64 6.27 -60.20 58.33
CA ASP A 64 5.93 -61.63 58.47
C ASP A 64 7.18 -62.49 58.21
N LEU A 65 8.08 -62.53 59.20
CA LEU A 65 9.04 -63.62 59.36
C LEU A 65 8.33 -64.70 60.20
N PRO A 66 8.16 -65.94 59.72
CA PRO A 66 7.78 -67.03 60.60
C PRO A 66 8.97 -67.32 61.51
N SER A 67 8.76 -67.18 62.82
CA SER A 67 9.67 -67.67 63.85
C SER A 67 9.80 -69.19 63.67
N GLN A 68 10.87 -69.63 63.00
CA GLN A 68 11.23 -71.04 62.93
C GLN A 68 11.85 -71.42 64.27
N GLU A 69 11.14 -72.29 64.98
CA GLU A 69 11.61 -73.04 66.13
C GLU A 69 12.92 -73.74 65.76
N SER A 70 13.91 -73.57 66.63
CA SER A 70 15.21 -74.21 66.55
C SER A 70 15.08 -75.71 66.80
N GLU A 71 14.84 -76.49 65.75
CA GLU A 71 15.19 -77.90 65.74
C GLU A 71 16.71 -78.01 65.60
N GLU A 72 17.37 -78.43 66.68
CA GLU A 72 18.76 -78.87 66.66
C GLU A 72 18.86 -80.14 65.81
N ILE A 73 19.12 -79.96 64.51
CA ILE A 73 19.47 -81.06 63.61
C ILE A 73 20.95 -81.39 63.90
N PHE A 74 21.18 -82.41 64.74
CA PHE A 74 22.46 -83.12 64.76
C PHE A 74 22.61 -83.84 63.41
N VAL A 75 23.31 -83.19 62.48
CA VAL A 75 23.80 -83.84 61.27
C VAL A 75 25.10 -84.54 61.66
N ASP A 76 25.03 -85.87 61.82
CA ASP A 76 26.23 -86.71 61.84
C ASP A 76 27.03 -86.42 60.57
N ALA A 77 28.21 -85.84 60.75
CA ALA A 77 29.11 -85.49 59.67
C ALA A 77 29.60 -86.79 58.99
N PRO A 78 29.37 -86.99 57.68
CA PRO A 78 30.11 -88.02 56.97
C PRO A 78 31.59 -87.61 57.00
N GLU A 79 32.47 -88.55 57.36
CA GLU A 79 33.93 -88.43 57.23
C GLU A 79 34.32 -88.33 55.74
N GLU A 80 33.91 -87.25 55.08
CA GLU A 80 34.43 -86.89 53.77
C GLU A 80 35.83 -86.26 53.95
N ASN A 81 36.83 -87.02 53.49
CA ASN A 81 38.24 -86.71 53.32
C ASN A 81 38.60 -85.20 53.45
N ALA A 82 39.02 -84.77 54.65
CA ALA A 82 39.33 -83.37 54.95
C ALA A 82 40.39 -82.74 54.02
N GLU A 83 41.23 -83.56 53.38
CA GLU A 83 42.22 -83.13 52.40
C GLU A 83 41.61 -82.74 51.05
N GLU A 84 40.61 -83.48 50.56
CA GLU A 84 39.90 -83.16 49.31
C GLU A 84 39.08 -81.87 49.45
N LEU A 85 38.48 -81.64 50.62
CA LEU A 85 37.81 -80.39 50.95
C LEU A 85 38.77 -79.21 50.96
N LYS A 86 39.97 -79.35 51.54
CA LYS A 86 41.01 -78.31 51.50
C LYS A 86 41.45 -77.99 50.08
N GLN A 87 41.67 -79.00 49.25
CA GLN A 87 42.03 -78.80 47.84
C GLN A 87 40.92 -78.06 47.06
N LYS A 88 39.66 -78.43 47.27
CA LYS A 88 38.51 -77.72 46.66
C LYS A 88 38.42 -76.27 47.15
N ILE A 89 38.65 -76.02 48.44
CA ILE A 89 38.68 -74.66 49.00
C ILE A 89 39.76 -73.83 48.31
N THR A 90 40.99 -74.33 48.19
CA THR A 90 42.09 -73.62 47.51
C THR A 90 41.78 -73.36 46.04
N GLN A 91 41.22 -74.34 45.31
CA GLN A 91 40.83 -74.15 43.91
C GLN A 91 39.75 -73.07 43.75
N LEU A 92 38.77 -73.04 44.65
CA LEU A 92 37.72 -72.02 44.66
C LEU A 92 38.28 -70.64 45.00
N GLU A 93 39.22 -70.55 45.94
CA GLU A 93 39.92 -69.30 46.27
C GLU A 93 40.68 -68.75 45.07
N ASP A 94 41.42 -69.60 44.35
CA ASP A 94 42.13 -69.23 43.13
C ASP A 94 41.18 -68.76 42.02
N GLN A 95 40.04 -69.44 41.83
CA GLN A 95 39.02 -69.01 40.86
C GLN A 95 38.41 -67.66 41.25
N ILE A 96 38.11 -67.44 42.54
CA ILE A 96 37.58 -66.17 43.03
C ILE A 96 38.60 -65.04 42.80
N LEU A 97 39.89 -65.31 43.05
CA LEU A 97 40.96 -64.35 42.79
C LEU A 97 41.09 -64.03 41.30
N GLN A 98 41.10 -65.04 40.42
CA GLN A 98 41.14 -64.82 38.97
C GLN A 98 39.93 -64.02 38.48
N LEU A 99 38.72 -64.33 38.96
CA LEU A 99 37.50 -63.59 38.63
C LEU A 99 37.57 -62.14 39.09
N ARG A 100 38.12 -61.88 40.29
CA ARG A 100 38.31 -60.51 40.80
C ARG A 100 39.30 -59.74 39.94
N ILE A 101 40.44 -60.34 39.58
CA ILE A 101 41.46 -59.70 38.73
C ILE A 101 40.88 -59.40 37.35
N SER A 102 40.17 -60.35 36.73
CA SER A 102 39.51 -60.14 35.44
C SER A 102 38.53 -58.98 35.48
N LYS A 103 37.64 -58.95 36.49
CA LYS A 103 36.67 -57.85 36.64
C LYS A 103 37.35 -56.50 36.85
N LEU A 104 38.40 -56.44 37.66
CA LEU A 104 39.16 -55.20 37.88
C LEU A 104 39.80 -54.70 36.58
N LYS A 105 40.30 -55.61 35.74
CA LYS A 105 40.80 -55.26 34.41
C LYS A 105 39.70 -54.70 33.51
N ASP A 106 38.55 -55.37 33.43
CA ASP A 106 37.40 -54.91 32.64
C ASP A 106 36.91 -53.52 33.09
N PHE A 107 36.90 -53.26 34.41
CA PHE A 107 36.59 -51.94 34.96
C PHE A 107 37.62 -50.88 34.59
N GLY A 108 38.91 -51.24 34.58
CA GLY A 108 39.99 -50.35 34.13
C GLY A 108 39.81 -49.95 32.67
N ASP A 109 39.66 -50.94 31.78
CA ASP A 109 39.45 -50.73 30.34
C ASP A 109 38.18 -49.89 30.08
N TYR A 110 37.09 -50.18 30.77
CA TYR A 110 35.85 -49.40 30.69
C TYR A 110 36.05 -47.94 31.13
N TRP A 111 36.80 -47.73 32.22
CA TRP A 111 37.05 -46.39 32.75
C TRP A 111 37.90 -45.55 31.81
N GLU A 112 38.94 -46.14 31.20
CA GLU A 112 39.76 -45.46 30.19
C GLU A 112 38.94 -45.08 28.96
N LYS A 113 38.14 -46.02 28.42
CA LYS A 113 37.25 -45.75 27.28
C LYS A 113 36.26 -44.63 27.58
N ASN A 114 35.70 -44.60 28.79
CA ASN A 114 34.79 -43.55 29.21
C ASN A 114 35.50 -42.19 29.31
N LYS A 115 36.77 -42.16 29.70
CA LYS A 115 37.58 -40.94 29.74
C LYS A 115 37.88 -40.42 28.33
N GLU A 116 38.22 -41.30 27.39
CA GLU A 116 38.40 -40.95 25.97
C GLU A 116 37.12 -40.40 25.36
N LEU A 117 35.99 -41.10 25.54
CA LEU A 117 34.69 -40.65 25.04
C LEU A 117 34.29 -39.27 25.59
N LYS A 118 34.57 -39.00 26.87
CA LYS A 118 34.32 -37.67 27.45
C LYS A 118 35.16 -36.59 26.78
N LYS A 119 36.44 -36.87 26.52
CA LYS A 119 37.35 -35.93 25.85
C LYS A 119 36.90 -35.65 24.41
N ASP A 120 36.50 -36.68 23.67
CA ASP A 120 35.99 -36.53 22.30
C ASP A 120 34.69 -35.73 22.28
N LEU A 121 33.80 -35.98 23.23
CA LEU A 121 32.55 -35.25 23.38
C LEU A 121 32.79 -33.77 23.73
N GLU A 122 33.73 -33.48 24.64
CA GLU A 122 34.16 -32.11 24.95
C GLU A 122 34.73 -31.40 23.71
N SER A 123 35.57 -32.08 22.92
CA SER A 123 36.13 -31.53 21.68
C SER A 123 35.04 -31.24 20.64
N ASN A 124 34.05 -32.12 20.50
CA ASN A 124 32.93 -31.92 19.57
C ASN A 124 32.02 -30.77 20.02
N ILE A 125 31.79 -30.63 21.32
CA ILE A 125 31.04 -29.50 21.88
C ILE A 125 31.79 -28.20 21.62
N ASP A 126 33.10 -28.14 21.90
CA ASP A 126 33.92 -26.94 21.66
C ASP A 126 33.91 -26.53 20.17
N TYR A 127 34.06 -27.50 19.26
CA TYR A 127 33.93 -27.24 17.83
C TYR A 127 32.54 -26.70 17.46
N GLY A 128 31.48 -27.30 17.99
CA GLY A 128 30.10 -26.85 17.77
C GLY A 128 29.86 -25.42 18.26
N VAL A 129 30.36 -25.08 19.45
CA VAL A 129 30.28 -23.73 20.03
C VAL A 129 30.98 -22.71 19.13
N LYS A 130 32.20 -23.02 18.67
CA LYS A 130 32.97 -22.12 17.78
C LYS A 130 32.27 -21.87 16.45
N GLU A 131 31.65 -22.89 15.83
CA GLU A 131 30.92 -22.66 14.57
C GLU A 131 29.63 -21.86 14.81
N ILE A 132 28.93 -22.06 15.93
CA ILE A 132 27.79 -21.23 16.31
C ILE A 132 28.22 -19.76 16.45
N GLU A 133 29.31 -19.47 17.18
CA GLU A 133 29.83 -18.10 17.34
C GLU A 133 30.20 -17.46 15.99
N ARG A 134 30.79 -18.25 15.08
CA ARG A 134 31.12 -17.80 13.72
C ARG A 134 29.87 -17.45 12.92
N LEU A 135 28.84 -18.30 12.99
CA LEU A 135 27.56 -18.08 12.31
C LEU A 135 26.82 -16.88 12.88
N GLU A 136 26.83 -16.68 14.19
CA GLU A 136 26.25 -15.49 14.84
C GLU A 136 26.96 -14.21 14.38
N THR A 137 28.29 -14.22 14.29
CA THR A 137 29.07 -13.08 13.80
C THR A 137 28.73 -12.75 12.34
N LYS A 138 28.59 -13.77 11.49
CA LYS A 138 28.15 -13.59 10.10
C LYS A 138 26.74 -13.01 10.03
N LEU A 139 25.81 -13.52 10.84
CA LEU A 139 24.43 -13.05 10.88
C LEU A 139 24.34 -11.58 11.31
N ARG A 140 25.09 -11.19 12.36
CA ARG A 140 25.19 -9.78 12.80
C ARG A 140 25.70 -8.88 11.70
N THR A 141 26.75 -9.31 10.99
CA THR A 141 27.33 -8.55 9.86
C THR A 141 26.35 -8.37 8.72
N VAL A 142 25.64 -9.44 8.32
CA VAL A 142 24.63 -9.39 7.25
C VAL A 142 23.47 -8.47 7.65
N ASN A 143 22.99 -8.55 8.90
CA ASN A 143 21.92 -7.69 9.38
C ASN A 143 22.34 -6.22 9.42
N LYS A 144 23.59 -5.91 9.79
CA LYS A 144 24.12 -4.56 9.74
C LYS A 144 24.12 -4.01 8.30
N LYS A 145 24.64 -4.78 7.34
CA LYS A 145 24.62 -4.40 5.91
C LYS A 145 23.20 -4.21 5.38
N LYS A 146 22.26 -5.08 5.77
CA LYS A 146 20.85 -4.96 5.40
C LYS A 146 20.25 -3.64 5.90
N PHE A 147 20.56 -3.27 7.14
CA PHE A 147 20.12 -2.00 7.72
C PHE A 147 20.72 -0.80 6.99
N GLU A 148 22.04 -0.80 6.75
CA GLU A 148 22.74 0.26 6.01
C GLU A 148 22.16 0.46 4.59
N LEU A 149 21.89 -0.64 3.86
CA LEU A 149 21.26 -0.57 2.53
C LEU A 149 19.83 -0.04 2.57
N GLN A 150 19.06 -0.39 3.60
CA GLN A 150 17.70 0.11 3.77
C GLN A 150 17.69 1.61 4.05
N GLU A 151 18.66 2.10 4.84
CA GLU A 151 18.85 3.52 5.10
C GLU A 151 19.24 4.28 3.83
N GLN A 152 20.21 3.77 3.07
CA GLN A 152 20.63 4.35 1.79
C GLN A 152 19.48 4.41 0.78
N LEU A 153 18.66 3.35 0.69
CA LEU A 153 17.49 3.34 -0.18
C LEU A 153 16.47 4.41 0.23
N GLY A 154 16.21 4.56 1.53
CA GLY A 154 15.33 5.61 2.05
C GLY A 154 15.83 7.02 1.75
N GLN A 155 17.13 7.27 1.92
CA GLN A 155 17.77 8.54 1.56
C GLN A 155 17.67 8.83 0.06
N SER A 156 17.99 7.83 -0.79
CA SER A 156 17.91 7.97 -2.24
C SER A 156 16.47 8.24 -2.73
N GLN A 157 15.47 7.55 -2.17
CA GLN A 157 14.06 7.81 -2.48
C GLN A 157 13.64 9.22 -2.07
N SER A 158 14.08 9.69 -0.90
CA SER A 158 13.82 11.06 -0.43
C SER A 158 14.47 12.12 -1.35
N GLU A 159 15.72 11.91 -1.75
CA GLU A 159 16.39 12.77 -2.73
C GLU A 159 15.68 12.78 -4.08
N LYS A 160 15.29 11.62 -4.58
CA LYS A 160 14.55 11.50 -5.83
C LYS A 160 13.23 12.27 -5.77
N ALA A 161 12.44 12.08 -4.71
CA ALA A 161 11.19 12.82 -4.50
C ALA A 161 11.44 14.34 -4.42
N ARG A 162 12.52 14.76 -3.75
CA ARG A 162 12.91 16.18 -3.67
C ARG A 162 13.26 16.76 -5.04
N LEU A 163 13.94 15.99 -5.90
CA LEU A 163 14.27 16.40 -7.26
C LEU A 163 13.03 16.46 -8.15
N GLU A 164 12.11 15.50 -8.05
CA GLU A 164 10.84 15.50 -8.77
C GLU A 164 9.99 16.72 -8.41
N ILE A 165 9.88 17.08 -7.13
CA ILE A 165 9.19 18.30 -6.69
C ILE A 165 9.87 19.55 -7.26
N LYS A 166 11.20 19.59 -7.31
CA LYS A 166 11.94 20.72 -7.91
C LYS A 166 11.65 20.84 -9.41
N LEU A 167 11.60 19.73 -10.14
CA LEU A 167 11.26 19.69 -11.57
C LEU A 167 9.84 20.20 -11.80
N ILE A 168 8.85 19.68 -11.07
CA ILE A 168 7.45 20.14 -11.16
C ILE A 168 7.35 21.65 -10.88
N ASN A 169 8.07 22.15 -9.87
CA ASN A 169 8.08 23.58 -9.55
C ASN A 169 8.74 24.43 -10.64
N ALA A 170 9.77 23.91 -11.31
CA ALA A 170 10.43 24.59 -12.43
C ALA A 170 9.49 24.63 -13.66
N GLU A 171 8.89 23.50 -14.02
CA GLU A 171 7.91 23.40 -15.11
C GLU A 171 6.72 24.34 -14.86
N ASN A 172 6.18 24.37 -13.64
CA ASN A 172 5.09 25.29 -13.27
C ASN A 172 5.50 26.76 -13.34
N LYS A 173 6.77 27.09 -13.05
CA LYS A 173 7.30 28.44 -13.21
C LYS A 173 7.44 28.84 -14.67
N GLU A 174 7.69 27.90 -15.57
CA GLU A 174 7.77 28.14 -17.02
C GLU A 174 6.39 28.14 -17.70
N ALA A 175 5.45 27.31 -17.23
CA ALA A 175 4.09 27.22 -17.76
C ALA A 175 3.28 28.50 -17.47
N LYS A 176 3.46 29.13 -16.30
CA LYS A 176 2.80 30.39 -15.92
C LYS A 176 3.04 31.53 -16.92
N PRO A 177 4.28 31.91 -17.27
CA PRO A 177 4.52 32.99 -18.23
C PRO A 177 4.07 32.63 -19.64
N ILE A 178 4.10 31.35 -20.04
CA ILE A 178 3.54 30.90 -21.33
C ILE A 178 2.03 31.12 -21.34
N ALA A 179 1.31 30.69 -20.31
CA ALA A 179 -0.13 30.91 -20.20
C ALA A 179 -0.48 32.40 -20.22
N THR A 180 0.22 33.23 -19.44
CA THR A 180 0.01 34.69 -19.42
C THR A 180 0.30 35.32 -20.80
N ARG A 181 1.35 34.87 -21.50
CA ARG A 181 1.66 35.38 -22.84
C ARG A 181 0.60 34.99 -23.86
N THR A 182 0.07 33.76 -23.79
CA THR A 182 -0.99 33.29 -24.68
C THR A 182 -2.28 34.08 -24.45
N GLU A 183 -2.68 34.30 -23.20
CA GLU A 183 -3.85 35.12 -22.84
C GLU A 183 -3.70 36.57 -23.35
N GLN A 184 -2.51 37.16 -23.20
CA GLN A 184 -2.22 38.49 -23.76
C GLN A 184 -2.34 38.52 -25.28
N MET A 185 -1.86 37.49 -25.99
CA MET A 185 -2.00 37.40 -27.44
C MET A 185 -3.45 37.21 -27.87
N GLU A 186 -4.23 36.36 -27.19
CA GLU A 186 -5.66 36.16 -27.47
C GLU A 186 -6.46 37.44 -27.29
N ASN A 187 -6.18 38.20 -26.22
CA ASN A 187 -6.78 39.50 -25.98
C ASN A 187 -6.43 40.51 -27.09
N GLN A 188 -5.17 40.56 -27.52
CA GLN A 188 -4.75 41.42 -28.64
C GLN A 188 -5.40 41.04 -29.97
N VAL A 189 -5.49 39.73 -30.27
CA VAL A 189 -6.15 39.23 -31.50
C VAL A 189 -7.64 39.55 -31.46
N SER A 190 -8.30 39.37 -30.31
CA SER A 190 -9.72 39.68 -30.13
C SER A 190 -10.01 41.17 -30.33
N GLN A 191 -9.17 42.06 -29.79
CA GLN A 191 -9.27 43.50 -30.02
C GLN A 191 -9.16 43.84 -31.50
N LYS A 192 -8.15 43.31 -32.20
CA LYS A 192 -7.98 43.54 -33.64
C LYS A 192 -9.14 42.98 -34.46
N LEU A 193 -9.64 41.79 -34.14
CA LEU A 193 -10.81 41.21 -34.81
C LEU A 193 -12.04 42.08 -34.64
N ASN A 194 -12.27 42.63 -33.45
CA ASN A 194 -13.37 43.56 -33.20
C ASN A 194 -13.20 44.87 -33.98
N GLU A 195 -11.99 45.42 -34.06
CA GLU A 195 -11.71 46.60 -34.89
C GLU A 195 -11.96 46.35 -36.38
N TYR A 196 -11.46 45.23 -36.92
CA TYR A 196 -11.69 44.85 -38.31
C TYR A 196 -13.18 44.59 -38.57
N GLY A 197 -13.86 43.89 -37.66
CA GLY A 197 -15.30 43.67 -37.73
C GLY A 197 -16.10 44.97 -37.70
N GLY A 198 -15.71 45.94 -36.87
CA GLY A 198 -16.27 47.28 -36.84
C GLY A 198 -16.10 48.02 -38.17
N LYS A 199 -14.86 48.08 -38.69
CA LYS A 199 -14.55 48.71 -39.99
C LYS A 199 -15.29 48.05 -41.15
N ALA A 200 -15.40 46.71 -41.15
CA ALA A 200 -16.16 45.99 -42.16
C ALA A 200 -17.66 46.32 -42.09
N ARG A 201 -18.24 46.37 -40.88
CA ARG A 201 -19.64 46.78 -40.68
C ARG A 201 -19.88 48.21 -41.15
N GLU A 202 -18.98 49.14 -40.85
CA GLU A 202 -19.06 50.52 -41.36
C GLU A 202 -19.05 50.58 -42.89
N GLN A 203 -18.17 49.80 -43.55
CA GLN A 203 -18.12 49.77 -45.01
C GLN A 203 -19.35 49.11 -45.64
N ILE A 204 -19.87 48.03 -45.04
CA ILE A 204 -21.10 47.36 -45.50
C ILE A 204 -22.31 48.28 -45.33
N ASN A 205 -22.40 49.03 -44.22
CA ASN A 205 -23.55 49.87 -43.94
C ASN A 205 -23.58 51.18 -44.73
N LYS A 206 -22.43 51.70 -45.19
CA LYS A 206 -22.36 52.92 -46.03
C LYS A 206 -23.34 52.94 -47.22
N PRO A 207 -23.39 51.92 -48.10
CA PRO A 207 -24.36 51.89 -49.19
C PRO A 207 -25.80 51.75 -48.69
N PHE A 208 -26.06 50.94 -47.65
CA PHE A 208 -27.41 50.80 -47.09
C PHE A 208 -27.93 52.11 -46.48
N ASP A 209 -27.11 52.85 -45.74
CA ASP A 209 -27.48 54.15 -45.18
C ASP A 209 -27.72 55.19 -46.28
N TYR A 210 -26.94 55.14 -47.36
CA TYR A 210 -27.16 55.97 -48.55
C TYR A 210 -28.56 55.72 -49.16
N TYR A 211 -28.92 54.46 -49.38
CA TYR A 211 -30.23 54.11 -49.94
C TYR A 211 -31.38 54.37 -48.96
N ARG A 212 -31.19 54.14 -47.65
CA ARG A 212 -32.19 54.42 -46.62
C ARG A 212 -32.53 55.91 -46.53
N LYS A 213 -31.52 56.78 -46.66
CA LYS A 213 -31.74 58.23 -46.78
C LYS A 213 -32.51 58.59 -48.04
N GLN A 214 -32.18 57.98 -49.19
CA GLN A 214 -32.92 58.20 -50.45
C GLN A 214 -34.37 57.70 -50.41
N GLU A 215 -34.66 56.60 -49.71
CA GLU A 215 -36.01 56.03 -49.67
C GLU A 215 -37.03 57.01 -49.09
N SER A 216 -36.63 57.78 -48.06
CA SER A 216 -37.47 58.83 -47.48
C SER A 216 -37.74 59.97 -48.47
N PHE A 217 -36.77 60.29 -49.33
CA PHE A 217 -36.93 61.28 -50.39
C PHE A 217 -37.89 60.80 -51.48
N TYR A 218 -37.73 59.56 -51.97
CA TYR A 218 -38.63 59.00 -53.00
C TYR A 218 -40.07 58.87 -52.49
N ARG A 219 -40.28 58.53 -51.20
CA ARG A 219 -41.63 58.51 -50.61
C ARG A 219 -42.27 59.90 -50.58
N VAL A 220 -41.52 60.94 -50.23
CA VAL A 220 -42.02 62.32 -50.21
C VAL A 220 -42.30 62.83 -51.64
N ALA A 221 -41.39 62.57 -52.59
CA ALA A 221 -41.58 62.95 -53.99
C ALA A 221 -42.78 62.24 -54.63
N LYS A 222 -42.96 60.94 -54.36
CA LYS A 222 -44.13 60.17 -54.79
C LYS A 222 -45.42 60.74 -54.22
N TRP A 223 -45.47 61.01 -52.91
CA TRP A 223 -46.63 61.64 -52.27
C TRP A 223 -46.96 63.01 -52.89
N ALA A 224 -45.95 63.87 -53.11
CA ALA A 224 -46.13 65.18 -53.72
C ALA A 224 -46.73 65.09 -55.13
N THR A 225 -46.28 64.10 -55.91
CA THR A 225 -46.84 63.82 -57.25
C THR A 225 -48.29 63.34 -57.17
N GLU A 226 -48.62 62.48 -56.20
CA GLU A 226 -49.99 61.97 -55.99
C GLU A 226 -50.99 63.08 -55.60
N VAL A 227 -50.53 64.14 -54.92
CA VAL A 227 -51.36 65.31 -54.57
C VAL A 227 -51.33 66.43 -55.62
N GLY A 228 -50.79 66.16 -56.81
CA GLY A 228 -50.81 67.07 -57.96
C GLY A 228 -49.78 68.21 -57.91
N ILE A 229 -48.76 68.10 -57.06
CA ILE A 229 -47.65 69.07 -57.02
C ILE A 229 -46.60 68.62 -58.06
N ASP A 230 -46.36 69.43 -59.09
CA ASP A 230 -45.32 69.16 -60.08
C ASP A 230 -43.93 69.38 -59.47
N VAL A 231 -43.28 68.26 -59.14
CA VAL A 231 -41.97 68.24 -58.49
C VAL A 231 -40.85 68.61 -59.48
N ASN A 232 -41.07 68.48 -60.79
CA ASN A 232 -40.03 68.70 -61.81
C ASN A 232 -39.83 70.17 -62.20
N GLN A 233 -40.84 71.02 -62.03
CA GLN A 233 -40.74 72.42 -62.51
C GLN A 233 -39.96 73.36 -61.59
N LYS A 234 -39.81 73.02 -60.31
CA LYS A 234 -39.35 74.00 -59.30
C LYS A 234 -38.11 73.56 -58.51
N TRP A 235 -37.60 72.34 -58.78
CA TRP A 235 -36.62 71.68 -57.92
C TRP A 235 -35.52 71.04 -58.75
N ASN A 236 -34.39 71.74 -58.90
CA ASN A 236 -33.24 71.19 -59.58
C ASN A 236 -32.62 70.10 -58.70
N LEU A 237 -32.81 68.83 -59.07
CA LEU A 237 -32.44 67.64 -58.28
C LEU A 237 -30.95 67.58 -57.88
N ARG A 238 -30.08 68.41 -58.47
CA ARG A 238 -28.67 68.54 -58.07
C ARG A 238 -28.45 69.33 -56.79
N ASP A 239 -29.30 70.30 -56.47
CA ASP A 239 -29.07 71.26 -55.37
C ASP A 239 -29.52 70.72 -54.00
N LEU A 240 -30.19 69.56 -53.98
CA LEU A 240 -30.72 68.91 -52.78
C LEU A 240 -29.79 67.82 -52.19
N LYS A 241 -28.57 67.66 -52.74
CA LYS A 241 -27.58 66.68 -52.25
C LYS A 241 -26.90 67.04 -50.92
N GLY A 242 -27.23 68.19 -50.33
CA GLY A 242 -26.78 68.57 -48.99
C GLY A 242 -27.84 68.25 -47.94
N ASP A 243 -27.48 67.44 -46.92
CA ASP A 243 -28.35 66.97 -45.83
C ASP A 243 -29.05 68.11 -45.03
N ASN A 244 -28.67 69.38 -45.21
CA ASN A 244 -29.12 70.50 -44.38
C ASN A 244 -30.47 71.12 -44.78
N ASN A 245 -30.98 70.89 -45.99
CA ASN A 245 -32.21 71.56 -46.47
C ASN A 245 -33.47 70.69 -46.39
N LEU A 246 -33.35 69.40 -46.06
CA LEU A 246 -34.46 68.45 -46.00
C LEU A 246 -35.57 68.81 -44.99
N PRO A 247 -35.27 69.39 -43.80
CA PRO A 247 -36.31 69.79 -42.84
C PRO A 247 -37.17 70.95 -43.36
N GLN A 248 -36.54 72.00 -43.91
CA GLN A 248 -37.22 73.14 -44.51
C GLN A 248 -38.09 72.71 -45.70
N LEU A 249 -37.58 71.75 -46.48
CA LEU A 249 -38.30 71.11 -47.58
C LEU A 249 -39.63 70.49 -47.16
N LYS A 250 -39.62 69.75 -46.05
CA LYS A 250 -40.80 69.08 -45.51
C LYS A 250 -41.82 70.10 -45.02
N GLU A 251 -41.37 71.19 -44.39
CA GLU A 251 -42.25 72.27 -43.96
C GLU A 251 -42.89 73.01 -45.14
N GLU A 252 -42.14 73.30 -46.19
CA GLU A 252 -42.69 73.95 -47.39
C GLU A 252 -43.71 73.08 -48.11
N LEU A 253 -43.41 71.79 -48.33
CA LEU A 253 -44.35 70.86 -48.98
C LEU A 253 -45.61 70.64 -48.14
N PHE A 254 -45.47 70.57 -46.81
CA PHE A 254 -46.61 70.47 -45.90
C PHE A 254 -47.48 71.73 -45.95
N SER A 255 -46.86 72.92 -45.94
CA SER A 255 -47.56 74.21 -46.05
C SER A 255 -48.29 74.34 -47.39
N GLN A 256 -47.64 73.93 -48.49
CA GLN A 256 -48.22 74.01 -49.83
C GLN A 256 -49.36 72.99 -50.00
N GLY A 257 -49.21 71.78 -49.47
CA GLY A 257 -50.27 70.76 -49.42
C GLY A 257 -51.48 71.21 -48.60
N GLN A 258 -51.29 71.90 -47.47
CA GLN A 258 -52.40 72.49 -46.71
C GLN A 258 -53.12 73.57 -47.51
N LYS A 259 -52.39 74.40 -48.27
CA LYS A 259 -53.00 75.43 -49.14
C LYS A 259 -53.86 74.81 -50.24
N THR A 260 -53.35 73.82 -50.97
CA THR A 260 -54.13 73.14 -52.01
C THR A 260 -55.32 72.36 -51.44
N PHE A 261 -55.15 71.69 -50.30
CA PHE A 261 -56.27 71.03 -49.62
C PHE A 261 -57.38 72.02 -49.23
N ASN A 262 -57.01 73.17 -48.67
CA ASN A 262 -57.98 74.21 -48.31
C ASN A 262 -58.68 74.80 -49.55
N GLN A 263 -57.95 75.00 -50.66
CA GLN A 263 -58.53 75.46 -51.93
C GLN A 263 -59.52 74.44 -52.51
N LEU A 264 -59.17 73.15 -52.52
CA LEU A 264 -60.07 72.08 -52.97
C LEU A 264 -61.30 71.97 -52.07
N LYS A 265 -61.13 72.13 -50.74
CA LYS A 265 -62.24 72.17 -49.79
C LYS A 265 -63.18 73.35 -50.04
N GLU A 266 -62.63 74.52 -50.34
CA GLU A 266 -63.44 75.68 -50.76
C GLU A 266 -64.17 75.45 -52.08
N GLN A 267 -63.51 74.85 -53.08
CA GLN A 267 -64.15 74.52 -54.36
C GLN A 267 -65.27 73.50 -54.18
N LEU A 268 -65.07 72.48 -53.35
CA LEU A 268 -66.08 71.47 -53.03
C LEU A 268 -67.29 72.12 -52.33
N ASN A 269 -67.06 72.99 -51.35
CA ASN A 269 -68.12 73.73 -50.66
C ASN A 269 -68.89 74.69 -51.59
N LYS A 270 -68.22 75.27 -52.58
CA LYS A 270 -68.87 76.09 -53.62
C LYS A 270 -69.71 75.23 -54.58
N SER A 271 -69.27 74.01 -54.89
CA SER A 271 -69.99 73.07 -55.74
C SER A 271 -71.21 72.43 -55.08
N THR A 272 -71.31 72.42 -53.75
CA THR A 272 -72.47 71.88 -53.01
C THR A 272 -73.54 72.92 -52.68
N MET A 273 -73.27 74.22 -52.93
CA MET A 273 -74.26 75.30 -52.79
C MET A 273 -74.82 75.80 -54.13
N ALA A 274 -74.35 75.26 -55.26
CA ALA A 274 -74.90 75.47 -56.59
C ALA A 274 -75.76 74.26 -56.99
#